data_AF-A0A5S9MAV0-F1
#
_entry.id   AF-A0A5S9MAV0-F1
#
_cell.length_a   1.000
_cell.length_b   1.000
_cell.length_c   1.000
_cell.angle_alpha   90.00
_cell.angle_beta   90.00
_cell.angle_gamma   90.00
#
_symmetry.space_group_name_H-M   'P 1'
#
loop_
_entity.id
_entity.type
_entity.pdbx_description
1 polymer ?
#
loop_
_entity_poly.entity_id
_entity_poly.type
_entity_poly.pdbx_seq_one_letter_code
_entity_poly.pdbx_strand_id
1 'polypeptide(L)'
;MKKLALVFRRKYYADYTLPKIGLLKGNRILQLIHTFTYGKTFEELRMPLAVVACDLETGEKVVFKEGSVSQAVRASISIPGVFVPHDMGGRQLVDGAVVDRIPVSVLKEMGADLIIASDVSRKKKNRKGDEIIGCDYAKFGHPSK
;
A
#
# COMPACT_ATOMS: atom_id res chain seq x y z
N MET A 1 13.88 -37.66 -3.69
CA MET A 1 13.33 -36.43 -4.30
C MET A 1 12.75 -35.38 -3.33
N LYS A 2 12.75 -35.55 -1.99
CA LYS A 2 12.23 -34.51 -1.06
C LYS A 2 13.27 -33.47 -0.59
N LYS A 3 14.57 -33.78 -0.63
CA LYS A 3 15.65 -32.84 -0.22
C LYS A 3 15.89 -31.70 -1.23
N LEU A 4 15.63 -31.91 -2.52
CA LEU A 4 15.86 -30.90 -3.57
C LEU A 4 14.87 -29.73 -3.49
N ALA A 5 13.62 -30.00 -3.09
CA ALA A 5 12.58 -28.98 -2.93
C ALA A 5 12.88 -27.97 -1.81
N LEU A 6 13.67 -28.36 -0.79
CA LEU A 6 14.11 -27.47 0.29
C LEU A 6 15.21 -26.49 -0.14
N VAL A 7 16.02 -26.89 -1.13
CA VAL A 7 17.11 -26.07 -1.70
C VAL A 7 16.56 -25.06 -2.73
N PHE A 8 15.42 -25.38 -3.38
CA PHE A 8 14.66 -24.47 -4.23
C PHE A 8 13.92 -23.38 -3.44
N ARG A 9 14.66 -22.64 -2.61
CA ARG A 9 14.18 -21.37 -2.05
C ARG A 9 13.97 -20.40 -3.21
N ARG A 10 12.75 -19.85 -3.32
CA ARG A 10 12.34 -18.89 -4.37
C ARG A 10 13.33 -17.74 -4.59
N LYS A 11 14.10 -17.38 -3.56
CA LYS A 11 15.21 -16.40 -3.59
C LYS A 11 16.31 -16.69 -4.64
N TYR A 12 16.54 -17.95 -4.99
CA TYR A 12 17.68 -18.36 -5.84
C TYR A 12 17.33 -18.58 -7.32
N TYR A 13 16.04 -18.57 -7.70
CA TYR A 13 15.58 -18.86 -9.07
C TYR A 13 14.53 -17.90 -9.59
N ALA A 14 14.03 -16.99 -8.74
CA ALA A 14 13.09 -15.99 -9.18
C ALA A 14 13.87 -14.77 -9.68
N ASP A 15 14.19 -14.80 -10.97
CA ASP A 15 14.75 -13.66 -11.69
C ASP A 15 13.56 -12.80 -12.18
N TYR A 16 13.00 -11.99 -11.27
CA TYR A 16 11.88 -11.12 -11.59
C TYR A 16 12.36 -10.00 -12.51
N THR A 17 12.27 -10.23 -13.82
CA THR A 17 12.34 -9.13 -14.80
C THR A 17 10.97 -8.45 -14.79
N LEU A 18 10.83 -7.38 -14.01
CA LEU A 18 9.70 -6.48 -14.15
C LEU A 18 9.80 -5.87 -15.56
N PRO A 19 8.77 -5.97 -16.41
CA PRO A 19 8.74 -5.16 -17.63
C PRO A 19 8.92 -3.71 -17.20
N LYS A 20 9.91 -3.01 -17.77
CA LYS A 20 10.31 -1.65 -17.35
C LYS A 20 9.17 -0.61 -17.43
N ILE A 21 8.04 -0.99 -18.01
CA ILE A 21 6.86 -0.17 -18.26
C ILE A 21 5.69 -1.14 -18.04
N GLY A 22 4.97 -1.03 -16.93
CA GLY A 22 3.85 -1.94 -16.61
C GLY A 22 2.80 -2.04 -17.73
N LEU A 23 1.98 -3.09 -17.67
CA LEU A 23 1.06 -3.46 -18.76
C LEU A 23 -0.03 -2.41 -19.05
N LEU A 24 -0.35 -1.56 -18.06
CA LEU A 24 -1.37 -0.52 -18.15
C LEU A 24 -0.79 0.87 -17.79
N LYS A 25 -0.97 1.86 -18.68
CA LYS A 25 -0.57 3.27 -18.43
C LYS A 25 -1.28 3.92 -17.24
N GLY A 26 -2.50 3.48 -16.93
CA GLY A 26 -3.28 3.97 -15.79
C GLY A 26 -3.98 5.33 -15.98
N ASN A 27 -3.90 5.98 -17.15
CA ASN A 27 -4.56 7.28 -17.39
C ASN A 27 -6.08 7.23 -17.21
N ARG A 28 -6.73 6.16 -17.68
CA ARG A 28 -8.19 5.97 -17.48
C ARG A 28 -8.56 5.82 -16.01
N ILE A 29 -7.72 5.16 -15.24
CA ILE A 29 -7.91 5.00 -13.80
C ILE A 29 -7.70 6.33 -13.08
N LEU A 30 -6.69 7.11 -13.46
CA LEU A 30 -6.52 8.47 -12.95
C LEU A 30 -7.75 9.34 -13.21
N GLN A 31 -8.30 9.31 -14.44
CA GLN A 31 -9.54 10.03 -14.76
C GLN A 31 -10.72 9.54 -13.92
N LEU A 32 -10.87 8.23 -13.76
CA LEU A 32 -11.93 7.65 -12.93
C LEU A 32 -11.83 8.08 -11.47
N ILE A 33 -10.61 8.02 -10.89
CA ILE A 33 -10.35 8.49 -9.53
C ILE A 33 -10.65 9.98 -9.44
N HIS A 34 -10.18 10.78 -10.40
CA HIS A 34 -10.44 12.21 -10.44
C HIS A 34 -11.94 12.52 -10.44
N THR A 35 -12.75 11.78 -11.21
CA THR A 35 -14.20 11.91 -11.19
C THR A 35 -14.79 11.55 -9.82
N PHE A 36 -14.36 10.45 -9.20
CA PHE A 36 -14.87 10.04 -7.88
C PHE A 36 -14.41 10.93 -6.73
N THR A 37 -13.22 11.53 -6.83
CA THR A 37 -12.72 12.51 -5.87
C THR A 37 -13.20 13.92 -6.17
N TYR A 38 -14.03 14.12 -7.19
CA TYR A 38 -14.48 15.44 -7.66
C TYR A 38 -13.35 16.42 -7.95
N GLY A 39 -12.18 15.91 -8.38
CA GLY A 39 -10.99 16.71 -8.62
C GLY A 39 -10.38 17.35 -7.38
N LYS A 40 -10.80 16.93 -6.17
CA LYS A 40 -10.39 17.59 -4.93
C LYS A 40 -8.91 17.46 -4.62
N THR A 41 -8.40 18.46 -3.93
CA THR A 41 -7.14 18.41 -3.21
C THR A 41 -7.33 17.90 -1.77
N PHE A 42 -6.25 17.53 -1.09
CA PHE A 42 -6.32 17.05 0.30
C PHE A 42 -6.89 18.12 1.25
N GLU A 43 -6.61 19.38 0.99
CA GLU A 43 -7.06 20.54 1.79
C GLU A 43 -8.58 20.77 1.67
N GLU A 44 -9.20 20.30 0.58
CA GLU A 44 -10.63 20.40 0.32
C GLU A 44 -11.43 19.22 0.90
N LEU A 45 -10.76 18.24 1.52
CA LEU A 45 -11.40 17.09 2.14
C LEU A 45 -11.96 17.44 3.52
N ARG A 46 -13.17 16.96 3.80
CA ARG A 46 -13.82 17.12 5.10
C ARG A 46 -13.08 16.36 6.22
N MET A 47 -12.44 15.24 5.88
CA MET A 47 -11.68 14.42 6.82
C MET A 47 -10.22 14.40 6.37
N PRO A 48 -9.25 14.54 7.31
CA PRO A 48 -7.84 14.38 6.99
C PRO A 48 -7.59 13.01 6.35
N LEU A 49 -6.81 13.01 5.27
CA LEU A 49 -6.44 11.80 4.53
C LEU A 49 -4.92 11.77 4.38
N ALA A 50 -4.33 10.59 4.54
CA ALA A 50 -2.97 10.32 4.12
C ALA A 50 -2.98 9.13 3.15
N VAL A 51 -2.21 9.25 2.06
CA VAL A 51 -2.08 8.21 1.04
C VAL A 51 -0.62 7.81 0.96
N VAL A 52 -0.33 6.51 1.04
CA VAL A 52 1.03 5.99 1.04
C VAL A 52 1.39 5.39 -0.32
N ALA A 53 2.55 5.76 -0.84
CA ALA A 53 3.19 5.14 -2.00
C ALA A 53 4.64 4.76 -1.66
N CYS A 54 5.28 4.07 -2.59
CA CYS A 54 6.70 3.72 -2.52
C CYS A 54 7.43 4.41 -3.66
N ASP A 55 8.55 5.08 -3.37
CA ASP A 55 9.50 5.47 -4.40
C ASP A 55 10.21 4.21 -4.92
N LEU A 56 10.11 3.95 -6.23
CA LEU A 56 10.64 2.74 -6.84
C LEU A 56 12.16 2.71 -6.88
N GLU A 57 12.81 3.88 -6.97
CA GLU A 57 14.26 3.98 -7.10
C GLU A 57 14.92 3.84 -5.73
N THR A 58 14.40 4.53 -4.72
CA THR A 58 14.99 4.53 -3.38
C THR A 58 14.40 3.45 -2.46
N GLY A 59 13.21 2.94 -2.75
CA GLY A 59 12.45 2.06 -1.86
C GLY A 59 11.85 2.78 -0.65
N GLU A 60 11.86 4.12 -0.64
CA GLU A 60 11.38 4.91 0.48
C GLU A 60 9.85 5.02 0.48
N LYS A 61 9.29 5.14 1.69
CA LYS A 61 7.87 5.44 1.90
C LYS A 61 7.60 6.90 1.59
N VAL A 62 6.65 7.15 0.71
CA VAL A 62 6.15 8.50 0.39
C VAL A 62 4.74 8.64 0.93
N VAL A 63 4.50 9.67 1.76
CA VAL A 63 3.20 9.92 2.38
C VAL A 63 2.64 11.23 1.86
N PHE A 64 1.54 11.16 1.11
CA PHE A 64 0.82 12.33 0.61
C PHE A 64 -0.21 12.79 1.62
N LYS A 65 -0.19 14.08 1.94
CA LYS A 65 -1.16 14.76 2.81
C LYS A 65 -1.65 16.10 2.24
N GLU A 66 -1.16 16.48 1.06
CA GLU A 66 -1.39 17.76 0.40
C GLU A 66 -1.44 17.58 -1.13
N GLY A 67 -2.03 18.55 -1.83
CA GLY A 67 -2.11 18.55 -3.29
C GLY A 67 -3.22 17.65 -3.86
N SER A 68 -3.06 17.12 -5.07
CA SER A 68 -4.13 16.38 -5.76
C SER A 68 -4.35 14.98 -5.19
N VAL A 69 -5.57 14.70 -4.70
CA VAL A 69 -5.94 13.38 -4.16
C VAL A 69 -5.87 12.31 -5.25
N SER A 70 -6.33 12.63 -6.46
CA SER A 70 -6.36 11.65 -7.54
C SER A 70 -4.96 11.23 -7.99
N GLN A 71 -4.00 12.15 -7.98
CA GLN A 71 -2.58 11.86 -8.25
C GLN A 71 -1.98 10.96 -7.16
N ALA A 72 -2.20 11.31 -5.89
CA ALA A 72 -1.71 10.52 -4.77
C ALA A 72 -2.27 9.09 -4.76
N VAL A 73 -3.59 8.94 -4.97
CA VAL A 73 -4.22 7.63 -5.06
C VAL A 73 -3.74 6.87 -6.30
N ARG A 74 -3.60 7.53 -7.46
CA ARG A 74 -3.04 6.91 -8.68
C ARG A 74 -1.63 6.38 -8.45
N ALA A 75 -0.78 7.11 -7.71
CA ALA A 75 0.54 6.63 -7.32
C ALA A 75 0.43 5.40 -6.41
N SER A 76 -0.37 5.48 -5.35
CA SER A 76 -0.56 4.44 -4.33
C SER A 76 -1.11 3.10 -4.83
N ILE A 77 -1.83 3.08 -5.96
CA ILE A 77 -2.36 1.85 -6.57
C ILE A 77 -1.50 1.33 -7.75
N SER A 78 -0.30 1.89 -7.95
CA SER A 78 0.60 1.52 -9.06
C SER A 78 1.32 0.20 -8.77
N ILE A 79 0.59 -0.91 -8.77
CA ILE A 79 1.13 -2.23 -8.48
C ILE A 79 2.26 -2.57 -9.48
N PRO A 80 3.49 -2.83 -9.00
CA PRO A 80 4.60 -3.22 -9.87
C PRO A 80 4.25 -4.41 -10.76
N GLY A 81 4.53 -4.29 -12.06
CA GLY A 81 4.22 -5.31 -13.07
C GLY A 81 2.79 -5.24 -13.63
N VAL A 82 1.85 -4.56 -12.96
CA VAL A 82 0.48 -4.33 -13.47
C VAL A 82 0.37 -2.95 -14.09
N PHE A 83 0.76 -1.91 -13.35
CA PHE A 83 0.73 -0.53 -13.79
C PHE A 83 2.14 0.00 -14.04
N VAL A 84 2.25 0.92 -15.00
CA VAL A 84 3.47 1.74 -15.11
C VAL A 84 3.60 2.57 -13.82
N PRO A 85 4.82 2.66 -13.24
CA PRO A 85 5.10 3.59 -12.14
C PRO A 85 4.57 4.97 -12.47
N HIS A 86 3.99 5.62 -11.47
CA HIS A 86 3.41 6.95 -11.64
C HIS A 86 4.49 8.00 -11.43
N ASP A 87 4.80 8.76 -12.48
CA ASP A 87 5.75 9.87 -12.40
C ASP A 87 5.10 11.05 -11.67
N MET A 88 5.71 11.48 -10.57
CA MET A 88 5.27 12.67 -9.86
C MET A 88 6.46 13.37 -9.18
N GLY A 89 6.71 14.62 -9.58
CA GLY A 89 7.80 15.41 -8.99
C GLY A 89 9.19 14.80 -9.22
N GLY A 90 9.39 14.13 -10.36
CA GLY A 90 10.64 13.45 -10.69
C GLY A 90 10.86 12.11 -9.97
N ARG A 91 9.87 11.61 -9.23
CA ARG A 91 9.90 10.30 -8.58
C ARG A 91 9.06 9.29 -9.35
N GLN A 92 9.56 8.06 -9.46
CA GLN A 92 8.79 6.93 -9.98
C GLN A 92 8.07 6.24 -8.83
N LEU A 93 6.76 6.41 -8.74
CA LEU A 93 5.99 5.93 -7.59
C LEU A 93 5.24 4.64 -7.90
N VAL A 94 5.33 3.68 -6.98
CA VAL A 94 4.61 2.40 -7.01
C VAL A 94 3.73 2.23 -5.78
N ASP A 95 2.97 1.12 -5.77
CA ASP A 95 2.02 0.80 -4.72
C ASP A 95 2.64 0.87 -3.30
N GLY A 96 1.94 1.54 -2.38
CA GLY A 96 2.40 1.74 -1.01
C GLY A 96 2.53 0.43 -0.20
N ALA A 97 1.75 -0.60 -0.55
CA ALA A 97 1.79 -1.91 0.09
C ALA A 97 3.11 -2.66 -0.14
N VAL A 98 3.98 -2.16 -1.04
CA VAL A 98 5.36 -2.64 -1.20
C VAL A 98 6.19 -2.36 0.06
N VAL A 99 5.99 -1.21 0.70
CA VAL A 99 6.76 -0.76 1.87
C VAL A 99 5.94 -0.78 3.16
N ASP A 100 4.63 -0.54 3.07
CA ASP A 100 3.75 -0.47 4.23
C ASP A 100 2.31 -0.81 3.85
N ARG A 101 1.92 -2.08 4.06
CA ARG A 101 0.58 -2.58 3.72
C ARG A 101 -0.52 -2.00 4.62
N ILE A 102 -0.20 -1.72 5.88
CA ILE A 102 -1.16 -1.20 6.86
C ILE A 102 -0.47 -0.02 7.57
N PRO A 103 -0.65 1.22 7.10
CA PRO A 103 0.14 2.37 7.50
C PRO A 103 -0.25 2.94 8.87
N VAL A 104 -0.21 2.10 9.90
CA VAL A 104 -0.53 2.47 11.30
C VAL A 104 0.42 3.55 11.80
N SER A 105 1.70 3.50 11.42
CA SER A 105 2.68 4.51 11.87
C SER A 105 2.32 5.90 11.37
N VAL A 106 1.84 6.01 10.13
CA VAL A 106 1.41 7.28 9.54
C VAL A 106 0.25 7.88 10.32
N LEU A 107 -0.73 7.07 10.71
CA LEU A 107 -1.87 7.54 11.51
C LEU A 107 -1.45 7.97 12.93
N LYS A 108 -0.47 7.28 13.54
CA LYS A 108 0.11 7.71 14.82
C LYS A 108 0.80 9.06 14.70
N GLU A 109 1.58 9.27 13.64
CA GLU A 109 2.24 10.55 13.35
C GLU A 109 1.24 11.68 13.06
N MET A 110 0.05 11.35 12.55
CA MET A 110 -1.06 12.29 12.40
C MET A 110 -1.80 12.60 13.71
N GLY A 111 -1.40 12.01 14.84
CA GLY A 111 -1.99 12.27 16.16
C GLY A 111 -3.22 11.42 16.47
N ALA A 112 -3.40 10.26 15.85
CA ALA A 112 -4.52 9.38 16.17
C ALA A 112 -4.33 8.68 17.53
N ASP A 113 -5.29 8.84 18.44
CA ASP A 113 -5.34 8.12 19.72
C ASP A 113 -5.89 6.69 19.57
N LEU A 114 -6.81 6.50 18.63
CA LEU A 114 -7.43 5.21 18.30
C LEU A 114 -7.29 4.93 16.80
N ILE A 115 -6.76 3.75 16.47
CA ILE A 115 -6.57 3.31 15.08
C ILE A 115 -7.35 2.02 14.85
N ILE A 116 -8.23 2.05 13.85
CA ILE A 116 -8.95 0.88 13.35
C ILE A 116 -8.33 0.49 12.01
N ALA A 117 -7.79 -0.73 11.93
CA ALA A 117 -7.14 -1.24 10.73
C ALA A 117 -7.99 -2.35 10.09
N SER A 118 -8.10 -2.33 8.76
CA SER A 118 -8.74 -3.38 7.96
C SER A 118 -7.69 -4.12 7.14
N ASP A 119 -7.43 -5.39 7.47
CA ASP A 119 -6.56 -6.26 6.68
C ASP A 119 -7.41 -7.23 5.85
N VAL A 120 -7.34 -7.08 4.53
CA VAL A 120 -8.02 -7.94 3.55
C VAL A 120 -7.16 -9.09 3.05
N SER A 121 -5.99 -9.33 3.66
CA SER A 121 -5.09 -10.39 3.27
C SER A 121 -5.73 -11.78 3.48
N ARG A 122 -5.57 -12.67 2.50
CA ARG A 122 -5.99 -14.06 2.65
C ARG A 122 -5.08 -14.76 3.65
N LYS A 123 -5.51 -14.92 4.90
CA LYS A 123 -4.87 -15.84 5.87
C LYS A 123 -4.86 -17.24 5.23
N LYS A 124 -3.67 -17.79 4.94
CA LYS A 124 -3.55 -19.20 4.55
C LYS A 124 -4.13 -20.02 5.70
N LYS A 125 -5.22 -20.78 5.45
CA LYS A 125 -5.73 -21.78 6.39
C LYS A 125 -4.66 -22.85 6.59
N ASN A 126 -3.78 -22.68 7.58
CA ASN A 126 -3.11 -23.83 8.17
C ASN A 126 -4.19 -24.63 8.90
N ARG A 127 -4.22 -25.93 8.61
CA ARG A 127 -5.27 -26.85 9.04
C ARG A 127 -5.24 -27.06 10.56
N LYS A 128 -6.45 -27.14 11.13
CA LYS A 128 -6.90 -27.59 12.46
C LYS A 128 -6.50 -26.72 13.66
N GLY A 129 -7.52 -26.16 14.31
CA GLY A 129 -7.45 -25.60 15.67
C GLY A 129 -7.87 -24.14 15.73
N ASP A 130 -9.17 -23.95 15.93
CA ASP A 130 -9.79 -22.89 16.73
C ASP A 130 -10.05 -21.49 16.13
N GLU A 131 -11.26 -21.03 16.43
CA GLU A 131 -11.90 -19.75 16.11
C GLU A 131 -11.03 -18.56 16.57
N ILE A 132 -11.11 -17.40 15.92
CA ILE A 132 -12.02 -16.30 16.31
C ILE A 132 -12.04 -15.26 15.17
N ILE A 133 -13.19 -14.60 15.01
CA ILE A 133 -13.48 -13.47 14.12
C ILE A 133 -12.31 -12.46 14.09
N GLY A 134 -11.64 -12.37 12.95
CA GLY A 134 -10.48 -11.49 12.76
C GLY A 134 -10.89 -10.04 12.50
N CYS A 135 -11.30 -9.34 13.55
CA CYS A 135 -11.04 -7.90 13.67
C CYS A 135 -9.87 -7.80 14.65
N ASP A 136 -8.64 -7.77 14.12
CA ASP A 136 -7.43 -7.69 14.94
C ASP A 136 -7.36 -6.26 15.53
N TYR A 137 -8.10 -6.04 16.63
CA TYR A 137 -7.89 -4.89 17.52
C TYR A 137 -6.47 -5.04 18.11
N ALA A 138 -5.51 -4.32 17.54
CA ALA A 138 -4.21 -4.14 18.16
C ALA A 138 -4.46 -3.62 19.59
N LYS A 139 -4.00 -4.41 20.57
CA LYS A 139 -4.21 -4.19 22.01
C LYS A 139 -4.06 -2.70 22.37
N PHE A 140 -5.13 -2.13 22.91
CA PHE A 140 -5.11 -0.85 23.61
C PHE A 140 -3.98 -0.85 24.65
N GLY A 141 -2.92 -0.08 24.40
CA GLY A 141 -1.99 0.31 25.45
C GLY A 141 -2.71 1.30 26.35
N HIS A 142 -3.08 0.88 27.55
CA HIS A 142 -3.46 1.82 28.60
C HIS A 142 -2.24 2.72 28.92
N PRO A 143 -2.39 4.05 29.01
CA PRO A 143 -1.36 4.87 29.64
C PRO A 143 -1.30 4.47 31.12
N SER A 144 -0.18 3.87 31.52
CA SER A 144 0.17 3.70 32.92
C SER A 144 0.28 5.08 33.57
N LYS A 145 -0.54 5.30 34.60
CA LYS A 145 -0.29 6.34 35.60
C LYS A 145 1.05 6.11 36.28
#